data_AF-A0A6A0GZC0-F1
#
_entry.id   AF-A0A6A0GZC0-F1
#
_cell.length_a   1.000
_cell.length_b   1.000
_cell.length_c   1.000
_cell.angle_alpha   90.00
_cell.angle_beta   90.00
_cell.angle_gamma   90.00
#
_symmetry.space_group_name_H-M   'P 1'
#
loop_
_entity.id
_entity.type
_entity.pdbx_description
1 polymer ?
#
loop_
_entity_poly.entity_id
_entity_poly.type
_entity_poly.pdbx_seq_one_letter_code
_entity_poly.pdbx_strand_id
1 'polypeptide(L)'
;MDGDTMLGGLMMVHERQEDMICGPVMPQGGIQALEAMLFTLDYINDPRNGVLDRGMKVGARIFDDCDKETYGLEQAVDFIKGK
;
A
#
# COMPACT_ATOMS: atom_id res chain seq x y z
N MET A 1 -3.76 -7.71 -3.43
CA MET A 1 -3.31 -9.12 -3.37
C MET A 1 -4.01 -9.78 -2.20
N ASP A 2 -4.69 -10.90 -2.40
CA ASP A 2 -5.43 -11.55 -1.31
C ASP A 2 -4.51 -12.44 -0.45
N GLY A 3 -4.87 -12.54 0.83
CA GLY A 3 -4.24 -13.37 1.85
C GLY A 3 -5.19 -13.59 3.04
N ASP A 4 -4.77 -14.41 4.00
CA ASP A 4 -5.53 -14.72 5.21
C ASP A 4 -5.70 -13.49 6.11
N THR A 5 -4.69 -12.61 6.09
CA THR A 5 -4.73 -11.27 6.69
C THR A 5 -4.39 -10.24 5.65
N MET A 6 -5.01 -9.07 5.71
CA MET A 6 -4.80 -7.98 4.77
C MET A 6 -4.14 -6.79 5.48
N LEU A 7 -3.03 -6.30 4.93
CA LEU A 7 -2.43 -5.03 5.34
C LEU A 7 -2.92 -3.89 4.44
N GLY A 8 -3.41 -2.83 5.07
CA GLY A 8 -3.68 -1.56 4.39
C GLY A 8 -2.39 -0.75 4.23
N GLY A 9 -2.21 -0.10 3.08
CA GLY A 9 -1.12 0.84 2.85
C GLY A 9 -1.64 2.12 2.18
N LEU A 10 -1.20 3.28 2.66
CA LEU A 10 -1.33 4.55 1.97
C LEU A 10 0.08 5.00 1.60
N MET A 11 0.28 5.30 0.31
CA MET A 11 1.57 5.66 -0.25
C MET A 11 1.44 6.96 -1.02
N MET A 12 2.47 7.81 -0.98
CA MET A 12 2.55 9.06 -1.75
C MET A 12 3.14 8.77 -3.14
N VAL A 13 2.47 7.93 -3.95
CA VAL A 13 3.01 7.50 -5.26
C VAL A 13 3.10 8.69 -6.21
N HIS A 14 2.13 9.60 -6.15
CA HIS A 14 2.16 10.86 -6.87
C HIS A 14 2.31 12.05 -5.91
N GLU A 15 2.91 13.11 -6.43
CA GLU A 15 2.99 14.41 -5.76
C GLU A 15 1.63 15.13 -5.75
N ARG A 16 1.52 16.15 -4.91
CA ARG A 16 0.36 17.04 -4.89
C ARG A 16 0.31 17.94 -6.12
N GLN A 17 -0.86 18.09 -6.72
CA GLN A 17 -1.15 19.08 -7.78
C GLN A 17 -2.49 19.79 -7.52
N GLU A 18 -2.64 21.06 -7.90
CA GLU A 18 -3.88 21.83 -7.65
C GLU A 18 -5.00 21.48 -8.64
N ASP A 19 -4.70 21.43 -9.94
CA ASP A 19 -5.70 21.28 -11.01
C ASP A 19 -6.16 19.83 -11.25
N MET A 20 -5.43 18.86 -10.71
CA MET A 20 -5.72 17.43 -10.86
C MET A 20 -5.72 16.74 -9.51
N ILE A 21 -6.33 15.55 -9.45
CA ILE A 21 -6.37 14.75 -8.21
C ILE A 21 -4.94 14.44 -7.75
N CYS A 22 -4.07 14.03 -8.68
CA CYS A 22 -2.69 13.64 -8.43
C CYS A 22 -1.75 14.34 -9.42
N GLY A 23 -0.53 14.63 -8.97
CA GLY A 23 0.55 15.22 -9.76
C GLY A 23 1.48 14.19 -10.39
N PRO A 24 2.74 14.58 -10.70
CA PRO A 24 3.75 13.66 -11.22
C PRO A 24 4.08 12.53 -10.23
N VAL A 25 4.61 11.42 -10.74
CA VAL A 25 5.07 10.29 -9.91
C VAL A 25 6.26 10.73 -9.06
N MET A 26 6.24 10.40 -7.77
CA MET A 26 7.32 10.63 -6.82
C MET A 26 8.23 9.37 -6.73
N PRO A 27 9.42 9.35 -7.34
CA PRO A 27 10.19 8.11 -7.48
C PRO A 27 10.76 7.59 -6.14
N GLN A 28 11.37 8.48 -5.34
CA GLN A 28 11.99 8.06 -4.07
C GLN A 28 11.02 8.01 -2.89
N GLY A 29 10.11 8.98 -2.76
CA GLY A 29 9.17 9.00 -1.62
C GLY A 29 7.96 8.09 -1.82
N GLY A 30 7.51 7.91 -3.07
CA GLY A 30 6.34 7.13 -3.43
C GLY A 30 6.68 5.71 -3.87
N ILE A 31 7.26 5.60 -5.07
CA ILE A 31 7.51 4.30 -5.71
C ILE A 31 8.46 3.44 -4.87
N GLN A 32 9.56 4.00 -4.37
CA GLN A 32 10.49 3.21 -3.55
C GLN A 32 9.84 2.72 -2.24
N ALA A 33 8.97 3.50 -1.61
CA ALA A 33 8.25 3.08 -0.40
C ALA A 33 7.22 1.98 -0.70
N LEU A 34 6.47 2.12 -1.81
CA LEU A 34 5.57 1.11 -2.31
C LEU A 34 6.31 -0.22 -2.59
N GLU A 35 7.39 -0.16 -3.35
CA GLU A 35 8.21 -1.33 -3.67
C GLU A 35 8.85 -1.94 -2.43
N ALA A 36 9.26 -1.14 -1.43
CA ALA A 36 9.76 -1.66 -0.16
C ALA A 36 8.69 -2.47 0.59
N MET A 37 7.43 -2.02 0.57
CA MET A 37 6.31 -2.78 1.15
C MET A 37 6.06 -4.07 0.37
N LEU A 38 6.02 -4.02 -0.96
CA LEU A 38 5.80 -5.20 -1.82
C LEU A 38 6.93 -6.22 -1.66
N PHE A 39 8.19 -5.78 -1.69
CA PHE A 39 9.34 -6.62 -1.42
C PHE A 39 9.25 -7.28 -0.04
N THR A 40 8.83 -6.52 0.97
CA THR A 40 8.64 -7.06 2.33
C THR A 40 7.57 -8.13 2.35
N LEU A 41 6.43 -7.90 1.69
CA LEU A 41 5.34 -8.88 1.58
C LEU A 41 5.82 -10.16 0.88
N ASP A 42 6.56 -10.04 -0.21
CA ASP A 42 7.12 -11.19 -0.92
C ASP A 42 8.11 -11.96 -0.03
N TYR A 43 8.97 -11.23 0.70
CA TYR A 43 9.94 -11.84 1.61
C TYR A 43 9.27 -12.61 2.75
N ILE A 44 8.29 -12.02 3.44
CA ILE A 44 7.65 -12.69 4.59
C ILE A 44 6.72 -13.84 4.16
N ASN A 45 6.11 -13.74 2.98
CA ASN A 45 5.22 -14.77 2.46
C ASN A 45 5.97 -15.97 1.85
N ASP A 46 7.27 -15.84 1.59
CA ASP A 46 8.08 -16.97 1.12
C ASP A 46 8.31 -17.98 2.26
N PRO A 47 7.78 -19.21 2.16
CA PRO A 47 7.91 -20.22 3.20
C PRO A 47 9.37 -20.60 3.50
N ARG A 48 10.30 -20.35 2.57
CA ARG A 48 11.74 -20.61 2.74
C ARG A 48 12.39 -19.65 3.74
N ASN A 49 11.83 -18.45 3.90
CA ASN A 49 12.35 -17.44 4.82
C ASN A 49 11.88 -17.68 6.27
N GLY A 50 10.82 -18.47 6.47
CA GLY A 50 10.37 -18.90 7.79
C GLY A 50 9.90 -17.77 8.71
N VAL A 51 9.48 -16.63 8.15
CA VAL A 51 9.01 -15.47 8.93
C VAL A 51 7.58 -15.69 9.45
N LEU A 52 6.71 -16.22 8.60
CA LEU A 52 5.32 -16.51 8.93
C LEU A 52 5.11 -18.01 9.16
N ASP A 53 4.10 -18.34 9.96
CA ASP A 53 3.69 -19.72 10.19
C ASP A 53 3.29 -20.42 8.88
N ARG A 54 3.52 -21.74 8.83
CA ARG A 54 3.28 -22.54 7.62
C ARG A 54 1.80 -22.49 7.22
N GLY A 55 1.53 -21.82 6.10
CA GLY A 55 0.20 -21.72 5.49
C GLY A 55 -0.47 -20.36 5.64
N MET A 56 0.11 -19.43 6.41
CA MET A 56 -0.39 -18.06 6.52
C MET A 56 0.20 -17.18 5.42
N LYS A 57 -0.66 -16.46 4.71
CA LYS A 57 -0.30 -15.47 3.69
C LYS A 57 -0.84 -14.10 4.08
N VAL A 58 0.04 -13.11 4.07
CA VAL A 58 -0.32 -11.70 4.24
C VAL A 58 -0.57 -11.09 2.86
N GLY A 59 -1.82 -10.69 2.63
CA GLY A 59 -2.21 -9.88 1.49
C GLY A 59 -2.08 -8.39 1.78
N ALA A 60 -2.35 -7.58 0.77
CA ALA A 60 -2.32 -6.13 0.91
C ALA A 60 -3.35 -5.43 0.01
N ARG A 61 -3.85 -4.30 0.51
CA ARG A 61 -4.59 -3.27 -0.23
C ARG A 61 -3.84 -1.96 -0.06
N ILE A 62 -3.35 -1.43 -1.17
CA ILE A 62 -2.51 -0.22 -1.16
C ILE A 62 -3.20 0.83 -2.03
N PHE A 63 -3.33 2.04 -1.49
CA PHE A 63 -3.89 3.19 -2.18
C PHE A 63 -2.87 4.32 -2.24
N ASP A 64 -3.00 5.14 -3.27
CA ASP A 64 -2.25 6.38 -3.40
C ASP A 64 -3.02 7.51 -2.72
N ASP A 65 -2.35 8.28 -1.86
CA ASP A 65 -2.93 9.45 -1.20
C ASP A 65 -2.63 10.77 -1.95
N CYS A 66 -1.78 10.71 -2.99
CA CYS A 66 -1.39 11.83 -3.82
C CYS A 66 -0.89 13.06 -3.04
N ASP A 67 -0.25 12.83 -1.88
CA ASP A 67 0.25 13.87 -0.97
C ASP A 67 -0.85 14.90 -0.59
N LYS A 68 -2.09 14.42 -0.48
CA LYS A 68 -3.27 15.21 -0.13
C LYS A 68 -4.06 14.56 0.99
N GLU A 69 -4.13 15.23 2.14
CA GLU A 69 -4.85 14.75 3.33
C GLU A 69 -6.31 14.37 3.05
N THR A 70 -7.05 15.22 2.31
CA THR A 70 -8.48 14.97 2.02
C THR A 70 -8.67 13.75 1.12
N TYR A 71 -7.82 13.60 0.11
CA TYR A 71 -7.88 12.43 -0.79
C TYR A 71 -7.44 11.17 -0.06
N GLY A 72 -6.34 11.21 0.69
CA GLY A 72 -5.90 10.11 1.55
C GLY A 72 -6.99 9.67 2.53
N LEU A 73 -7.73 10.61 3.12
CA LEU A 73 -8.88 10.29 3.98
C LEU A 73 -9.98 9.53 3.22
N GLU A 74 -10.36 9.99 2.03
CA GLU A 74 -11.36 9.31 1.18
C GLU A 74 -10.95 7.88 0.84
N GLN A 75 -9.67 7.68 0.52
CA GLN A 75 -9.09 6.36 0.25
C GLN A 75 -9.08 5.48 1.51
N ALA A 76 -8.73 6.05 2.67
CA ALA A 76 -8.72 5.34 3.95
C ALA A 76 -10.09 4.81 4.36
N VAL A 77 -11.19 5.45 3.93
CA VAL A 77 -12.54 4.94 4.19
C VAL A 77 -12.71 3.54 3.61
N ASP A 78 -12.06 3.19 2.49
CA ASP A 78 -12.17 1.85 1.91
C ASP A 78 -11.67 0.73 2.84
N PHE A 79 -10.73 1.04 3.74
CA PHE A 79 -10.24 0.05 4.72
C PHE A 79 -11.27 -0.34 5.77
N ILE A 80 -12.25 0.53 6.03
CA ILE A 80 -13.27 0.34 7.08
C ILE A 80 -14.68 0.13 6.53
N LYS A 81 -14.86 0.29 5.20
CA LYS A 81 -16.12 -0.09 4.54
C LYS A 81 -16.27 -1.60 4.71
N GLY A 82 -17.16 -2.00 5.62
CA GLY A 82 -17.67 -3.36 5.67
C GLY A 82 -18.27 -3.73 4.31
N LYS A 83 -18.05 -4.97 3.88
CA LYS A 83 -18.77 -5.51 2.72
C LYS A 83 -20.27 -5.61 3.00
#